data_AF-A0A836K8L6-F1
#
_entry.id   AF-A0A836K8L6-F1
#
_cell.length_a   1.000
_cell.length_b   1.000
_cell.length_c   1.000
_cell.angle_alpha   90.00
_cell.angle_beta   90.00
_cell.angle_gamma   90.00
#
_symmetry.space_group_name_H-M   'P 1'
#
loop_
_entity.id
_entity.type
_entity.pdbx_description
1 polymer ?
#
loop_
_entity_poly.entity_id
_entity_poly.type
_entity_poly.pdbx_seq_one_letter_code
_entity_poly.pdbx_strand_id
1 'polypeptide(L)'
;MGKSSASSSSSQRCAECQRGFGMTLWRHTCDVCRRTVCDDCAPRSTESVDVMGEATKLRVCKTCGTTGHRPGNAVGGNSATDSAKCTVTVRPDPNSEAERERRAHLIEERNKIQRNRGCSRRADSESGPRSALTSERHAPPAPALSPHTPASSRASVSSPAAPPPAPESSGTPATPLNPALEAAMRRQQQQQARGRAAASLTEASMSSEKARLICEIEMLLAKHREDPPFGLRASDEAKLRGYLQFIKKKYCVSE
;
A
#
# COMPACT_ATOMS: atom_id res chain seq x y z
N MET A 1 12.65 54.13 -32.88
CA MET A 1 13.44 52.89 -32.72
C MET A 1 13.33 52.42 -31.27
N GLY A 2 12.63 51.32 -31.04
CA GLY A 2 12.37 50.78 -29.71
C GLY A 2 13.56 50.01 -29.16
N LYS A 3 13.98 50.36 -27.95
CA LYS A 3 14.87 49.53 -27.12
C LYS A 3 14.01 49.01 -25.96
N SER A 4 13.41 47.83 -26.15
CA SER A 4 12.78 47.10 -25.06
C SER A 4 13.88 46.55 -24.15
N SER A 5 14.03 47.15 -22.98
CA SER A 5 14.87 46.65 -21.90
C SER A 5 14.42 45.24 -21.52
N ALA A 6 15.19 44.23 -21.90
CA ALA A 6 15.03 42.86 -21.43
C ALA A 6 15.45 42.79 -19.96
N SER A 7 14.55 43.13 -19.04
CA SER A 7 14.70 42.74 -17.64
C SER A 7 14.54 41.22 -17.58
N SER A 8 15.66 40.51 -17.49
CA SER A 8 15.71 39.05 -17.38
C SER A 8 14.95 38.57 -16.15
N SER A 9 13.69 38.15 -16.35
CA SER A 9 12.76 37.61 -15.34
C SER A 9 13.14 36.20 -14.85
N SER A 10 14.41 35.98 -14.49
CA SER A 10 14.89 34.69 -13.97
C SER A 10 14.20 34.26 -12.66
N SER A 11 13.52 35.19 -11.99
CA SER A 11 12.75 34.97 -10.76
C SER A 11 11.34 34.42 -10.97
N GLN A 12 10.83 34.37 -12.22
CA GLN A 12 9.47 33.91 -12.53
C GLN A 12 9.39 32.45 -12.96
N ARG A 13 10.53 31.76 -13.09
CA ARG A 13 10.58 30.36 -13.56
C ARG A 13 11.44 29.50 -12.64
N CYS A 14 11.12 28.21 -12.58
CA CYS A 14 11.91 27.23 -11.83
C CYS A 14 13.31 27.08 -12.43
N ALA A 15 14.35 27.14 -11.59
CA ALA A 15 15.74 27.02 -12.03
C ALA A 15 16.10 25.62 -12.56
N GLU A 16 15.33 24.59 -12.20
CA GLU A 16 15.57 23.19 -12.60
C GLU A 16 14.76 22.82 -13.85
N CYS A 17 13.43 23.06 -13.83
CA CYS A 17 12.54 22.63 -14.92
C CYS A 17 12.05 23.77 -15.83
N GLN A 18 12.45 25.02 -15.55
CA GLN A 18 12.09 26.23 -16.33
C GLN A 18 10.58 26.50 -16.49
N ARG A 19 9.72 25.80 -15.75
CA ARG A 19 8.28 26.08 -15.69
C ARG A 19 8.03 27.41 -15.00
N GLY A 20 7.09 28.20 -15.52
CA GLY A 20 6.67 29.45 -14.89
C GLY A 20 5.96 29.20 -13.57
N PHE A 21 6.26 30.01 -12.56
CA PHE A 21 5.49 30.02 -11.33
C PHE A 21 4.13 30.68 -11.59
N GLY A 22 3.10 30.16 -10.94
CA GLY A 22 1.73 30.62 -11.12
C GLY A 22 0.82 30.01 -10.07
N MET A 23 -0.49 30.08 -10.28
CA MET A 23 -1.47 29.58 -9.32
C MET A 23 -1.33 28.08 -9.02
N THR A 24 -0.82 27.30 -9.97
CA THR A 24 -0.68 25.83 -9.84
C THR A 24 0.72 25.37 -9.42
N LEU A 25 1.72 26.26 -9.47
CA LEU A 25 3.12 25.91 -9.25
C LEU A 25 3.71 26.86 -8.21
N TRP A 26 3.82 26.37 -6.98
CA TRP A 26 4.35 27.17 -5.88
C TRP A 26 5.85 27.40 -6.01
N ARG A 27 6.25 28.55 -5.50
CA ARG A 27 7.62 29.05 -5.55
C ARG A 27 8.34 28.74 -4.23
N HIS A 28 9.43 27.98 -4.31
CA HIS A 28 10.28 27.66 -3.17
C HIS A 28 11.70 28.13 -3.39
N THR A 29 12.43 28.34 -2.29
CA THR A 29 13.86 28.67 -2.31
C THR A 29 14.63 27.47 -1.79
N CYS A 30 15.68 27.05 -2.50
CA CYS A 30 16.57 26.02 -2.00
C CYS A 30 17.48 26.58 -0.91
N ASP A 31 17.58 25.90 0.23
CA ASP A 31 18.41 26.36 1.37
C ASP A 31 19.91 26.30 1.09
N VAL A 32 20.35 25.46 0.13
CA VAL A 32 21.77 25.28 -0.23
C VAL A 32 22.19 26.27 -1.33
N CYS A 33 21.54 26.23 -2.50
CA CYS A 33 21.94 27.08 -3.64
C CYS A 33 21.15 28.39 -3.78
N ARG A 34 20.15 28.62 -2.92
CA ARG A 34 19.29 29.82 -2.92
C ARG A 34 18.54 30.09 -4.24
N ARG A 35 18.47 29.12 -5.13
CA ARG A 35 17.71 29.21 -6.39
C ARG A 35 16.24 28.96 -6.15
N THR A 36 15.42 29.56 -7.00
CA THR A 36 13.97 29.41 -6.99
C THR A 36 13.54 28.15 -7.72
N VAL A 37 12.80 27.26 -7.07
CA VAL A 37 12.41 25.95 -7.59
C VAL A 37 10.94 25.65 -7.27
N CYS A 38 10.33 24.76 -8.04
CA CYS A 38 8.95 24.31 -7.82
C CYS A 38 8.88 23.13 -6.85
N ASP A 39 7.68 22.80 -6.36
CA ASP A 39 7.46 21.64 -5.47
C ASP A 39 8.04 20.35 -6.07
N ASP A 40 7.81 20.06 -7.34
CA ASP A 40 8.35 18.86 -8.00
C ASP A 40 9.89 18.81 -8.03
N CYS A 41 10.53 19.98 -8.05
CA CYS A 41 11.99 20.12 -8.13
C CYS A 41 12.66 20.25 -6.75
N ALA A 42 11.88 20.48 -5.70
CA ALA A 42 12.29 20.40 -4.29
C ALA A 42 11.24 19.64 -3.46
N PRO A 43 11.02 18.33 -3.78
CA PRO A 43 9.86 17.60 -3.32
C PRO A 43 9.89 17.25 -1.83
N ARG A 44 11.06 17.26 -1.16
CA ARG A 44 11.17 16.87 0.25
C ARG A 44 12.30 17.57 0.99
N SER A 45 12.02 17.82 2.27
CA SER A 45 12.99 18.33 3.23
C SER A 45 14.03 17.25 3.56
N THR A 46 15.29 17.47 3.23
CA THR A 46 16.40 16.65 3.74
C THR A 46 16.69 17.06 5.17
N GLU A 47 16.77 16.09 6.08
CA GLU A 47 17.28 16.35 7.42
C GLU A 47 18.79 16.61 7.35
N SER A 48 19.21 17.80 7.73
CA SER A 48 20.60 18.10 8.05
C SER A 48 20.77 18.12 9.56
N VAL A 49 21.85 17.52 10.04
CA VAL A 49 22.21 17.58 11.45
C VAL A 49 23.02 18.87 11.67
N ASP A 50 22.48 19.78 12.48
CA ASP A 50 23.19 20.99 12.87
C ASP A 50 24.36 20.66 13.82
N VAL A 51 25.24 21.64 14.09
CA VAL A 51 26.42 21.49 14.96
C VAL A 51 26.06 21.01 16.37
N MET A 52 24.81 21.25 16.80
CA MET A 52 24.24 20.85 18.07
C MET A 52 23.62 19.43 18.08
N GLY A 53 23.64 18.72 16.94
CA GLY A 53 23.06 17.38 16.83
C GLY A 53 21.56 17.34 16.55
N GLU A 54 20.90 18.48 16.42
CA GLU A 54 19.47 18.55 16.08
C GLU A 54 19.26 18.38 14.58
N ALA A 55 18.26 17.58 14.20
CA ALA A 55 17.89 17.34 12.81
C ALA A 55 16.95 18.45 12.31
N THR A 56 17.48 19.34 11.49
CA THR A 56 16.72 20.43 10.87
C THR A 56 16.28 20.02 9.46
N LYS A 57 15.00 20.20 9.16
CA LYS A 57 14.41 19.89 7.85
C LYS A 57 14.70 21.00 6.86
N LEU A 58 15.70 20.81 5.98
CA LEU A 58 16.06 21.76 4.92
C LEU A 58 15.39 21.40 3.60
N ARG A 59 14.85 22.38 2.90
CA ARG A 59 14.30 22.23 1.56
C ARG A 59 15.39 22.44 0.52
N VAL A 60 15.78 21.34 -0.12
CA VAL A 60 16.84 21.35 -1.14
C VAL A 60 16.28 21.02 -2.52
N CYS A 61 16.84 21.65 -3.56
CA CYS A 61 16.53 21.28 -4.93
C CYS A 61 17.12 19.91 -5.27
N LYS A 62 16.62 19.28 -6.33
CA LYS A 62 17.04 17.95 -6.77
C LYS A 62 18.56 17.86 -7.00
N THR A 63 19.18 18.89 -7.58
CA THR A 63 20.63 18.94 -7.76
C THR A 63 21.35 18.92 -6.40
N CYS A 64 21.08 19.89 -5.53
CA CYS A 64 21.71 19.97 -4.20
C CYS A 64 21.45 18.74 -3.31
N GLY A 65 20.25 18.15 -3.38
CA GLY A 65 19.90 16.96 -2.61
C GLY A 65 20.65 15.70 -3.06
N THR A 66 20.96 15.59 -4.35
CA THR A 66 21.74 14.44 -4.87
C THR A 66 23.25 14.57 -4.65
N THR A 67 23.76 15.80 -4.58
CA THR A 67 25.22 16.04 -4.43
C THR A 67 25.71 15.81 -2.99
N GLY A 68 24.82 15.54 -2.03
CA GLY A 68 25.22 15.25 -0.65
C GLY A 68 25.99 16.40 -0.01
N HIS A 69 25.69 17.65 -0.39
CA HIS A 69 26.34 18.81 0.18
C HIS A 69 25.95 18.93 1.65
N ARG A 70 26.83 18.46 2.53
CA ARG A 70 26.85 18.82 3.95
C ARG A 70 26.93 20.35 4.00
N PRO A 71 25.91 21.05 4.53
CA PRO A 71 25.94 22.51 4.59
C PRO A 71 27.00 22.92 5.62
N GLY A 72 28.20 23.19 5.14
CA GLY A 72 29.33 23.67 5.91
C GLY A 72 30.28 24.39 4.97
N ASN A 73 30.27 25.73 5.07
CA ASN A 73 31.11 26.71 4.36
C ASN A 73 30.79 26.98 2.88
N ALA A 74 30.10 28.10 2.67
CA ALA A 74 30.26 28.88 1.47
C ALA A 74 31.62 29.60 1.53
N VAL A 75 32.55 29.21 0.65
CA VAL A 75 33.52 30.13 0.05
C VAL A 75 33.34 29.99 -1.45
N GLY A 76 33.06 31.12 -2.09
CA GLY A 76 32.80 31.20 -3.52
C GLY A 76 33.98 30.74 -4.37
N GLY A 77 33.66 30.29 -5.57
CA GLY A 77 34.66 29.95 -6.58
C GLY A 77 33.98 29.46 -7.85
N ASN A 78 33.83 30.36 -8.82
CA ASN A 78 33.65 29.96 -10.20
C ASN A 78 34.87 29.13 -10.61
N SER A 79 34.70 27.97 -11.24
CA SER A 79 35.49 27.55 -12.41
C SER A 79 35.11 26.16 -12.89
N ALA A 80 35.16 26.05 -14.21
CA ALA A 80 35.00 24.86 -15.01
C ALA A 80 36.10 23.83 -14.76
N THR A 81 35.85 22.62 -15.27
CA THR A 81 36.77 21.50 -15.52
C THR A 81 37.57 20.99 -14.31
N ASP A 82 37.30 19.77 -13.86
CA ASP A 82 38.12 18.65 -14.32
C ASP A 82 37.57 17.30 -13.86
N SER A 83 37.91 16.29 -14.64
CA SER A 83 37.55 14.89 -14.45
C SER A 83 38.13 14.33 -13.16
N ALA A 84 37.28 13.97 -12.18
CA ALA A 84 37.70 13.22 -11.01
C ALA A 84 36.79 12.00 -10.79
N LYS A 85 37.14 10.94 -11.53
CA LYS A 85 37.06 9.52 -11.18
C LYS A 85 36.03 9.17 -10.10
N CYS A 86 34.77 9.03 -10.54
CA CYS A 86 33.75 8.33 -9.77
C CYS A 86 34.18 6.85 -9.70
N THR A 87 34.66 6.40 -8.55
CA THR A 87 34.68 4.96 -8.22
C THR A 87 33.23 4.51 -8.11
N VAL A 88 32.65 4.21 -9.27
CA VAL A 88 31.47 3.38 -9.41
C VAL A 88 31.85 2.05 -8.79
N THR A 89 31.41 1.78 -7.57
CA THR A 89 31.26 0.41 -7.10
C THR A 89 30.36 -0.27 -8.11
N VAL A 90 30.99 -1.08 -8.97
CA VAL A 90 30.32 -1.86 -10.01
C VAL A 90 29.17 -2.58 -9.33
N ARG A 91 27.95 -2.18 -9.67
CA ARG A 91 26.73 -2.75 -9.13
C ARG A 91 26.80 -4.26 -9.46
N PRO A 92 26.84 -5.15 -8.45
CA PRO A 92 26.99 -6.57 -8.69
C PRO A 92 25.91 -7.05 -9.65
N ASP A 93 26.32 -7.82 -10.66
CA ASP A 93 25.40 -8.38 -11.66
C ASP A 93 24.28 -9.14 -10.92
N PRO A 94 23.01 -8.71 -11.07
CA PRO A 94 21.87 -9.30 -10.38
C PRO A 94 21.62 -10.78 -10.72
N ASN A 95 22.29 -11.30 -11.76
CA ASN A 95 22.19 -12.69 -12.20
C ASN A 95 23.44 -13.54 -11.89
N SER A 96 24.47 -12.97 -11.27
CA SER A 96 25.64 -13.75 -10.85
C SER A 96 25.26 -14.87 -9.89
N GLU A 97 25.93 -16.01 -10.00
CA GLU A 97 25.69 -17.19 -9.17
C GLU A 97 25.86 -16.88 -7.68
N ALA A 98 26.90 -16.11 -7.33
CA ALA A 98 27.14 -15.66 -5.96
C ALA A 98 26.01 -14.79 -5.39
N GLU A 99 25.36 -13.96 -6.22
CA GLU A 99 24.21 -13.15 -5.79
C GLU A 99 22.95 -14.00 -5.65
N ARG A 100 22.77 -15.01 -6.51
CA ARG A 100 21.69 -16.00 -6.41
C ARG A 100 21.81 -16.82 -5.12
N GLU A 101 23.02 -17.26 -4.78
CA GLU A 101 23.31 -18.02 -3.57
C GLU A 101 23.11 -17.17 -2.31
N ARG A 102 23.57 -15.91 -2.30
CA ARG A 102 23.29 -14.97 -1.21
C ARG A 102 21.79 -14.77 -0.96
N ARG A 103 20.99 -14.64 -2.03
CA ARG A 103 19.53 -14.52 -1.91
C ARG A 103 18.88 -15.81 -1.41
N ALA A 104 19.35 -16.97 -1.87
CA ALA A 104 18.86 -18.26 -1.40
C ALA A 104 19.11 -18.45 0.11
N HIS A 105 20.31 -18.11 0.59
CA HIS A 105 20.65 -18.17 2.01
C HIS A 105 19.76 -17.27 2.87
N LEU A 106 19.52 -16.02 2.45
CA LEU A 106 18.63 -15.09 3.17
C LEU A 106 17.17 -15.59 3.23
N ILE A 107 16.69 -16.23 2.17
CA ILE A 107 15.35 -16.82 2.13
C ILE A 107 15.27 -18.04 3.07
N GLU A 108 16.30 -18.89 3.07
CA GLU A 108 16.36 -20.06 3.94
C GLU A 108 16.43 -19.67 5.42
N GLU A 109 17.26 -18.68 5.76
CA GLU A 109 17.37 -18.15 7.11
C GLU A 109 16.04 -17.57 7.61
N ARG A 110 15.35 -16.80 6.76
CA ARG A 110 14.00 -16.31 7.06
C ARG A 110 13.01 -17.46 7.27
N ASN A 111 13.06 -18.51 6.46
CA ASN A 111 12.18 -19.68 6.57
C ASN A 111 12.46 -20.46 7.86
N LYS A 112 13.73 -20.61 8.24
CA LYS A 112 14.17 -21.22 9.50
C LYS A 112 13.61 -20.46 10.71
N ILE A 113 13.69 -19.13 10.71
CA ILE A 113 13.12 -18.29 11.76
C ILE A 113 11.59 -18.45 11.83
N GLN A 114 10.90 -18.55 10.68
CA GLN A 114 9.45 -18.77 10.65
C GLN A 114 9.05 -20.16 11.18
N ARG A 115 9.79 -21.22 10.85
CA ARG A 115 9.53 -22.57 11.41
C ARG A 115 9.70 -22.60 12.93
N ASN A 116 10.72 -21.94 13.45
CA ASN A 116 10.95 -21.88 14.89
C ASN A 116 9.84 -21.12 15.64
N ARG A 117 9.15 -20.17 14.98
CA ARG A 117 7.98 -19.49 15.55
C ARG A 117 6.72 -20.35 15.60
N GLY A 118 6.65 -21.44 14.84
CA GLY A 118 5.51 -22.38 14.83
C GLY A 118 5.64 -23.56 15.80
N CYS A 119 6.81 -23.76 16.43
CA CYS A 119 7.13 -24.98 17.19
C CYS A 119 7.30 -24.77 18.71
N SER A 120 6.65 -23.77 19.31
CA SER A 120 6.54 -23.67 20.78
C SER A 120 5.11 -23.90 21.27
N ARG A 121 4.74 -25.18 21.38
CA ARG A 121 3.99 -25.82 22.48
C ARG A 121 3.35 -27.12 21.98
N ARG A 122 4.07 -28.23 22.10
CA ARG A 122 3.52 -29.57 22.42
C ARG A 122 4.60 -30.43 23.10
N ALA A 123 5.01 -29.98 24.28
CA ALA A 123 5.37 -30.82 25.41
C ALA A 123 4.46 -30.25 26.52
N ASP A 124 3.49 -30.94 27.10
CA ASP A 124 3.40 -32.33 27.51
C ASP A 124 1.97 -32.84 27.32
N SER A 125 1.80 -34.06 26.82
CA SER A 125 0.63 -34.91 27.07
C SER A 125 0.92 -36.29 26.46
N GLU A 126 1.46 -37.18 27.28
CA GLU A 126 1.39 -38.62 27.05
C GLU A 126 -0.08 -39.05 26.94
N SER A 127 -0.45 -39.65 25.82
CA SER A 127 -1.45 -40.73 25.75
C SER A 127 -1.52 -41.31 24.33
N GLY A 128 -0.85 -42.45 24.14
CA GLY A 128 -1.35 -43.62 23.40
C GLY A 128 -1.53 -43.55 21.87
N PRO A 129 -1.25 -44.65 21.14
CA PRO A 129 -1.03 -44.62 19.69
C PRO A 129 -2.32 -44.87 18.90
N ARG A 130 -2.46 -44.23 17.73
CA ARG A 130 -2.96 -44.89 16.51
C ARG A 130 -2.95 -44.00 15.27
N SER A 131 -2.63 -44.66 14.16
CA SER A 131 -2.97 -44.36 12.77
C SER A 131 -2.09 -43.36 12.02
N ALA A 132 -1.08 -43.94 11.37
CA ALA A 132 -0.50 -43.45 10.13
C ALA A 132 -1.60 -43.24 9.06
N LEU A 133 -1.59 -42.10 8.38
CA LEU A 133 -2.05 -41.97 6.99
C LEU A 133 -1.32 -40.77 6.33
N THR A 134 -0.42 -41.14 5.42
CA THR A 134 0.01 -40.46 4.18
C THR A 134 -0.50 -39.03 3.94
N SER A 135 0.42 -38.04 4.00
CA SER A 135 0.21 -36.70 3.46
C SER A 135 0.79 -36.63 2.05
N GLU A 136 -0.08 -36.77 1.05
CA GLU A 136 0.26 -36.63 -0.36
C GLU A 136 0.51 -35.14 -0.71
N ARG A 137 1.71 -34.89 -1.23
CA ARG A 137 2.17 -33.65 -1.84
C ARG A 137 1.31 -33.37 -3.09
N HIS A 138 0.57 -32.26 -3.13
CA HIS A 138 -0.01 -31.76 -4.37
C HIS A 138 0.65 -30.44 -4.79
N ALA A 139 1.27 -30.49 -5.97
CA ALA A 139 1.94 -29.37 -6.65
C ALA A 139 0.92 -28.42 -7.29
N PRO A 140 1.28 -27.14 -7.55
CA PRO A 140 0.41 -26.19 -8.24
C PRO A 140 0.48 -26.36 -9.77
N PRO A 141 -0.64 -26.28 -10.52
CA PRO A 141 -0.59 -26.21 -11.98
C PRO A 141 -0.36 -24.78 -12.48
N ALA A 142 0.43 -24.69 -13.56
CA ALA A 142 0.79 -23.49 -14.33
C ALA A 142 -0.38 -22.97 -15.19
N PRO A 143 -0.33 -21.70 -15.68
CA PRO A 143 -1.42 -21.09 -16.44
C PRO A 143 -1.32 -21.39 -17.94
N ALA A 144 -2.45 -21.75 -18.55
CA ALA A 144 -2.59 -21.82 -20.00
C ALA A 144 -3.37 -20.60 -20.51
N LEU A 145 -2.71 -19.82 -21.37
CA LEU A 145 -3.31 -18.86 -22.28
C LEU A 145 -4.22 -19.58 -23.29
N SER A 146 -5.34 -18.96 -23.67
CA SER A 146 -5.81 -18.91 -25.07
C SER A 146 -7.04 -18.00 -25.25
N PRO A 147 -7.31 -17.54 -26.49
CA PRO A 147 -7.82 -16.19 -26.73
C PRO A 147 -9.09 -16.12 -27.62
N HIS A 148 -9.60 -14.89 -27.77
CA HIS A 148 -10.46 -14.33 -28.84
C HIS A 148 -11.96 -14.73 -28.95
N THR A 149 -12.77 -13.67 -28.89
CA THR A 149 -14.11 -13.34 -29.44
C THR A 149 -14.23 -13.57 -30.98
N PRO A 150 -15.38 -13.37 -31.71
CA PRO A 150 -16.65 -12.68 -31.37
C PRO A 150 -18.02 -13.24 -31.92
N ALA A 151 -19.11 -12.67 -31.39
CA ALA A 151 -20.35 -12.14 -32.02
C ALA A 151 -21.46 -12.98 -32.73
N SER A 152 -22.68 -12.44 -32.55
CA SER A 152 -23.91 -12.48 -33.40
C SER A 152 -24.83 -13.72 -33.33
N SER A 153 -26.17 -13.65 -33.35
CA SER A 153 -27.18 -12.58 -33.49
C SER A 153 -28.58 -13.09 -33.08
N ARG A 154 -29.45 -12.15 -32.65
CA ARG A 154 -30.93 -12.03 -32.75
C ARG A 154 -31.80 -13.28 -33.07
N ALA A 155 -32.92 -13.43 -32.35
CA ALA A 155 -34.27 -13.04 -32.83
C ALA A 155 -35.39 -13.34 -31.81
N SER A 156 -36.34 -12.41 -31.73
CA SER A 156 -37.64 -12.45 -31.04
C SER A 156 -38.64 -13.39 -31.71
N VAL A 157 -39.57 -14.04 -30.97
CA VAL A 157 -41.01 -14.16 -31.32
C VAL A 157 -41.85 -14.42 -30.03
N SER A 158 -43.04 -13.84 -30.05
CA SER A 158 -44.14 -13.71 -29.09
C SER A 158 -44.85 -14.98 -28.57
N SER A 159 -45.53 -14.83 -27.42
CA SER A 159 -46.59 -15.71 -26.85
C SER A 159 -47.88 -15.73 -27.73
N PRO A 160 -48.82 -16.69 -27.56
CA PRO A 160 -49.87 -16.55 -26.51
C PRO A 160 -50.50 -17.85 -25.93
N ALA A 161 -51.26 -17.65 -24.84
CA ALA A 161 -52.51 -18.34 -24.44
C ALA A 161 -52.53 -19.68 -23.65
N ALA A 162 -53.02 -19.54 -22.40
CA ALA A 162 -53.97 -20.36 -21.63
C ALA A 162 -53.53 -21.69 -20.93
N PRO A 163 -54.06 -21.96 -19.69
CA PRO A 163 -53.60 -23.04 -18.81
C PRO A 163 -54.51 -24.29 -18.81
N PRO A 164 -54.02 -25.43 -18.31
CA PRO A 164 -54.87 -26.42 -17.64
C PRO A 164 -54.29 -26.89 -16.27
N PRO A 165 -55.08 -27.64 -15.46
CA PRO A 165 -55.13 -27.52 -14.00
C PRO A 165 -54.14 -28.42 -13.25
N ALA A 166 -54.00 -28.14 -11.96
CA ALA A 166 -53.33 -29.01 -11.00
C ALA A 166 -54.07 -30.35 -10.82
N PRO A 167 -53.34 -31.41 -10.49
CA PRO A 167 -53.82 -32.40 -9.55
C PRO A 167 -52.94 -32.46 -8.31
N GLU A 168 -53.62 -32.88 -7.26
CA GLU A 168 -53.24 -32.84 -5.87
C GLU A 168 -52.16 -33.85 -5.48
N SER A 169 -51.45 -33.49 -4.42
CA SER A 169 -51.03 -34.35 -3.31
C SER A 169 -50.16 -35.57 -3.61
N SER A 170 -48.87 -35.47 -3.28
CA SER A 170 -48.19 -36.52 -2.51
C SER A 170 -46.96 -35.92 -1.84
N GLY A 171 -46.90 -36.03 -0.52
CA GLY A 171 -45.74 -35.65 0.27
C GLY A 171 -44.53 -36.49 -0.10
N THR A 172 -43.42 -35.83 -0.44
CA THR A 172 -42.07 -36.40 -0.41
C THR A 172 -41.10 -35.21 -0.36
N PRO A 173 -40.06 -35.21 0.51
CA PRO A 173 -39.24 -34.04 0.76
C PRO A 173 -38.56 -33.61 -0.53
N ALA A 174 -38.67 -32.30 -0.83
CA ALA A 174 -38.15 -31.64 -2.00
C ALA A 174 -36.70 -32.03 -2.29
N THR A 175 -36.53 -33.04 -3.14
CA THR A 175 -35.25 -33.38 -3.73
C THR A 175 -35.18 -32.55 -5.00
N PRO A 176 -34.29 -31.56 -5.11
CA PRO A 176 -34.21 -30.75 -6.32
C PRO A 176 -33.75 -31.63 -7.48
N LEU A 177 -34.68 -32.01 -8.37
CA LEU A 177 -34.46 -32.82 -9.59
C LEU A 177 -33.56 -32.14 -10.64
N ASN A 178 -32.97 -30.99 -10.31
CA ASN A 178 -32.09 -30.27 -11.21
C ASN A 178 -30.69 -30.18 -10.56
N PRO A 179 -29.72 -31.00 -11.01
CA PRO A 179 -28.34 -30.97 -10.53
C PRO A 179 -27.72 -29.56 -10.59
N ALA A 180 -28.16 -28.72 -11.54
CA ALA A 180 -27.70 -27.34 -11.64
C ALA A 180 -28.23 -26.47 -10.49
N LEU A 181 -29.47 -26.68 -10.05
CA LEU A 181 -30.07 -25.96 -8.92
C LEU A 181 -29.41 -26.35 -7.60
N GLU A 182 -29.15 -27.64 -7.38
CA GLU A 182 -28.42 -28.10 -6.20
C GLU A 182 -26.99 -27.55 -6.17
N ALA A 183 -26.29 -27.55 -7.30
CA ALA A 183 -24.97 -26.96 -7.43
C ALA A 183 -24.99 -25.43 -7.22
N ALA A 184 -26.05 -24.74 -7.64
CA ALA A 184 -26.22 -23.30 -7.40
C ALA A 184 -26.45 -22.99 -5.92
N MET A 185 -27.31 -23.76 -5.25
CA MET A 185 -27.55 -23.64 -3.81
C MET A 185 -26.29 -23.93 -2.99
N ARG A 186 -25.52 -24.97 -3.34
CA ARG A 186 -24.22 -25.22 -2.69
C ARG A 186 -23.24 -24.06 -2.90
N ARG A 187 -23.17 -23.48 -4.10
CA ARG A 187 -22.31 -22.30 -4.37
C ARG A 187 -22.75 -21.09 -3.56
N GLN A 188 -24.05 -20.82 -3.46
CA GLN A 188 -24.59 -19.73 -2.64
C GLN A 188 -24.29 -19.94 -1.16
N GLN A 189 -24.47 -21.15 -0.64
CA GLN A 189 -24.16 -21.46 0.76
C GLN A 189 -22.66 -21.37 1.05
N GLN A 190 -21.80 -21.81 0.12
CA GLN A 190 -20.34 -21.63 0.23
C GLN A 190 -19.94 -20.16 0.17
N GLN A 191 -20.60 -19.34 -0.66
CA GLN A 191 -20.36 -17.89 -0.71
C GLN A 191 -20.81 -17.19 0.58
N GLN A 192 -21.94 -17.58 1.16
CA GLN A 192 -22.41 -17.06 2.45
C GLN A 192 -21.49 -17.49 3.60
N ALA A 193 -21.04 -18.75 3.62
CA ALA A 193 -20.09 -19.24 4.61
C ALA A 193 -18.73 -18.53 4.49
N ARG A 194 -18.23 -18.31 3.26
CA ARG A 194 -17.00 -17.55 3.02
C ARG A 194 -17.14 -16.07 3.35
N GLY A 195 -18.27 -15.43 3.03
CA GLY A 195 -18.53 -14.03 3.38
C GLY A 195 -18.65 -13.83 4.89
N ARG A 196 -19.34 -14.74 5.59
CA ARG A 196 -19.48 -14.70 7.05
C ARG A 196 -18.17 -15.02 7.77
N ALA A 197 -17.41 -15.99 7.27
CA ALA A 197 -16.07 -16.31 7.79
C ALA A 197 -15.08 -15.17 7.54
N ALA A 198 -15.12 -14.51 6.37
CA ALA A 198 -14.29 -13.35 6.07
C ALA A 198 -14.64 -12.16 6.97
N ALA A 199 -15.92 -11.88 7.19
CA ALA A 199 -16.38 -10.83 8.10
C ALA A 199 -15.94 -11.12 9.55
N SER A 200 -16.12 -12.36 10.02
CA SER A 200 -15.67 -12.76 11.36
C SER A 200 -14.14 -12.80 11.50
N LEU A 201 -13.39 -13.05 10.43
CA LEU A 201 -11.92 -12.98 10.43
C LEU A 201 -11.43 -11.53 10.46
N THR A 202 -12.10 -10.60 9.77
CA THR A 202 -11.80 -9.17 9.91
C THR A 202 -12.07 -8.68 11.33
N GLU A 203 -13.15 -9.12 11.98
CA GLU A 203 -13.44 -8.78 13.38
C GLU A 203 -12.48 -9.48 14.36
N ALA A 204 -12.13 -10.75 14.11
CA ALA A 204 -11.19 -11.51 14.96
C ALA A 204 -9.71 -11.14 14.75
N SER A 205 -9.34 -10.51 13.62
CA SER A 205 -7.98 -10.01 13.38
C SER A 205 -7.72 -8.59 13.91
N MET A 206 -8.76 -7.93 14.41
CA MET A 206 -8.61 -6.67 15.11
C MET A 206 -8.24 -6.98 16.57
N SER A 207 -7.01 -6.64 16.94
CA SER A 207 -6.61 -6.57 18.36
C SER A 207 -7.68 -5.77 19.13
N SER A 208 -8.04 -6.25 20.31
CA SER A 208 -9.06 -5.61 21.17
C SER A 208 -8.70 -4.15 21.47
N GLU A 209 -7.40 -3.84 21.52
CA GLU A 209 -6.89 -2.49 21.68
C GLU A 209 -7.13 -1.62 20.44
N LYS A 210 -6.88 -2.15 19.25
CA LYS A 210 -7.18 -1.46 17.99
C LYS A 210 -8.66 -1.09 17.89
N ALA A 211 -9.56 -2.00 18.25
CA ALA A 211 -11.00 -1.73 18.26
C ALA A 211 -11.37 -0.60 19.23
N ARG A 212 -10.80 -0.60 20.45
CA ARG A 212 -11.00 0.46 21.44
C ARG A 212 -10.55 1.83 20.92
N LEU A 213 -9.36 1.90 20.32
CA LEU A 213 -8.81 3.15 19.78
C LEU A 213 -9.70 3.70 18.64
N ILE A 214 -10.15 2.84 17.73
CA ILE A 214 -11.04 3.26 16.63
C ILE A 214 -12.35 3.83 17.20
N CYS A 215 -12.98 3.14 18.15
CA CYS A 215 -14.21 3.63 18.78
C CYS A 215 -14.00 4.97 19.48
N GLU A 216 -12.92 5.16 20.23
CA GLU A 216 -12.62 6.42 20.92
C GLU A 216 -12.41 7.58 19.92
N ILE A 217 -11.68 7.32 18.84
CA ILE A 217 -11.46 8.28 17.76
C ILE A 217 -12.78 8.65 17.08
N GLU A 218 -13.61 7.67 16.71
CA GLU A 218 -14.91 7.88 16.07
C GLU A 218 -15.85 8.69 16.99
N MET A 219 -15.86 8.43 18.30
CA MET A 219 -16.64 9.20 19.26
C MET A 219 -16.19 10.67 19.36
N LEU A 220 -14.88 10.92 19.42
CA LEU A 220 -14.35 12.29 19.47
C LEU A 220 -14.68 13.05 18.19
N LEU A 221 -14.49 12.43 17.02
CA LEU A 221 -14.82 13.07 15.75
C LEU A 221 -16.32 13.36 15.64
N ALA A 222 -17.19 12.43 16.06
CA ALA A 222 -18.64 12.64 16.09
C ALA A 222 -19.04 13.81 17.00
N LYS A 223 -18.41 13.95 18.18
CA LYS A 223 -18.64 15.07 19.11
C LYS A 223 -18.32 16.42 18.46
N HIS A 224 -17.31 16.46 17.60
CA HIS A 224 -16.88 17.66 16.88
C HIS A 224 -17.47 17.80 15.47
N ARG A 225 -18.40 16.91 15.08
CA ARG A 225 -19.04 16.87 13.74
C ARG A 225 -18.05 16.75 12.58
N GLU A 226 -16.98 15.98 12.78
CA GLU A 226 -16.02 15.65 11.73
C GLU A 226 -16.17 14.20 11.28
N ASP A 227 -15.90 13.94 10.00
CA ASP A 227 -15.94 12.60 9.44
C ASP A 227 -14.65 11.81 9.73
N PRO A 228 -14.73 10.49 9.96
CA PRO A 228 -13.55 9.64 10.10
C PRO A 228 -12.65 9.69 8.86
N PRO A 229 -11.32 9.78 9.02
CA PRO A 229 -10.42 9.78 7.87
C PRO A 229 -10.44 8.43 7.15
N PHE A 230 -10.26 8.48 5.82
CA PHE A 230 -10.20 7.27 5.01
C PHE A 230 -9.09 6.32 5.51
N GLY A 231 -9.44 5.04 5.66
CA GLY A 231 -8.49 4.03 6.11
C GLY A 231 -8.20 4.03 7.61
N LEU A 232 -8.99 4.71 8.45
CA LEU A 232 -8.85 4.65 9.91
C LEU A 232 -8.85 3.19 10.41
N ARG A 233 -9.79 2.37 9.92
CA ARG A 233 -9.88 0.93 10.27
C ARG A 233 -8.72 0.08 9.73
N ALA A 234 -8.08 0.52 8.66
CA ALA A 234 -6.91 -0.15 8.08
C ALA A 234 -5.59 0.26 8.76
N SER A 235 -5.60 1.30 9.60
CA SER A 235 -4.41 1.79 10.28
C SER A 235 -3.92 0.81 11.36
N ASP A 236 -2.62 0.90 11.67
CA ASP A 236 -2.01 0.19 12.78
C ASP A 236 -2.29 0.89 14.13
N GLU A 237 -2.06 0.19 15.23
CA GLU A 237 -2.29 0.74 16.58
C GLU A 237 -1.44 1.97 16.87
N ALA A 238 -0.20 2.02 16.37
CA ALA A 238 0.70 3.15 16.56
C ALA A 238 0.15 4.44 15.93
N LYS A 239 -0.34 4.38 14.68
CA LYS A 239 -0.98 5.52 14.02
C LYS A 239 -2.29 5.90 14.70
N LEU A 240 -3.07 4.92 15.15
CA LEU A 240 -4.32 5.20 15.86
C LEU A 240 -4.05 5.94 17.19
N ARG A 241 -3.06 5.52 17.98
CA ARG A 241 -2.64 6.24 19.20
C ARG A 241 -2.16 7.65 18.89
N GLY A 242 -1.29 7.80 17.89
CA GLY A 242 -0.80 9.12 17.47
C GLY A 242 -1.92 10.04 16.99
N TYR A 243 -2.90 9.50 16.24
CA TYR A 243 -4.05 10.25 15.77
C TYR A 243 -5.00 10.62 16.90
N LEU A 244 -5.24 9.71 17.85
CA LEU A 244 -6.01 10.01 19.06
C LEU A 244 -5.37 11.15 19.86
N GLN A 245 -4.05 11.12 20.04
CA GLN A 245 -3.33 12.20 20.72
C GLN A 245 -3.42 13.53 19.96
N PHE A 246 -3.33 13.48 18.62
CA PHE A 246 -3.54 14.66 17.77
C PHE A 246 -4.95 15.24 17.93
N ILE A 247 -5.99 14.42 17.91
CA ILE A 247 -7.39 14.85 18.11
C ILE A 247 -7.57 15.45 19.50
N LYS A 248 -7.09 14.77 20.56
CA LYS A 248 -7.16 15.28 21.93
C LYS A 248 -6.50 16.65 22.05
N LYS A 249 -5.32 16.83 21.42
CA LYS A 249 -4.62 18.12 21.36
C LYS A 249 -5.39 19.17 20.54
N LYS A 250 -5.93 18.80 19.38
CA LYS A 250 -6.70 19.69 18.48
C LYS A 250 -7.93 20.26 19.19
N TYR A 251 -8.58 19.47 20.04
CA TYR A 251 -9.82 19.84 20.70
C TYR A 251 -9.68 20.18 22.19
N CYS A 252 -8.44 20.32 22.69
CA CYS A 252 -8.15 20.56 24.10
C CYS A 252 -8.93 19.61 25.04
N VAL A 253 -9.08 18.35 24.65
CA VAL A 253 -9.71 17.34 25.49
C VAL A 253 -8.64 16.88 26.48
N SER A 254 -8.63 17.50 27.65
CA SER A 254 -7.84 17.03 28.79
C SER A 254 -8.31 15.63 29.19
N GLU A 255 -7.34 14.78 29.55
CA GLU A 255 -7.58 13.42 30.07
C GLU A 255 -8.44 13.39 31.34
#